data_AF-A0A956GP70-F1
#
_entry.id   AF-A0A956GP70-F1
#
_cell.length_a   1.000
_cell.length_b   1.000
_cell.length_c   1.000
_cell.angle_alpha   90.00
_cell.angle_beta   90.00
_cell.angle_gamma   90.00
#
_symmetry.space_group_name_H-M   'P 1'
#
loop_
_entity.id
_entity.type
_entity.pdbx_description
1 polymer ?
#
loop_
_entity_poly.entity_id
_entity_poly.type
_entity_poly.pdbx_seq_one_letter_code
_entity_poly.pdbx_strand_id
1 'polypeptide(L)'
;MRHRSTISALFLATTVVTTLAACGGPGSDAVTAAEAEAPCRTGCAHQDACNPDGTESVDACVADCVDTFAGWMREDALTELADCAAATACDASDDACLLACEPTSAHVAYEARCRAVLGGCLDATELAVRCEVTPMPSPADAGFLCYVAPAIIEEMTACFGDGAACTDAAACLDEIVGRHGIAF
;
A
#
# COMPACT_ATOMS: atom_id res chain seq x y z
N MET A 1 45.29 29.65 -54.12
CA MET A 1 43.87 29.99 -53.90
C MET A 1 43.07 28.70 -54.09
N ARG A 2 42.97 27.86 -53.05
CA ARG A 2 41.73 27.54 -52.30
C ARG A 2 40.46 27.43 -53.15
N HIS A 3 39.99 26.21 -53.40
CA HIS A 3 38.71 25.72 -52.83
C HIS A 3 38.62 24.19 -52.92
N ARG A 4 38.22 23.58 -51.79
CA ARG A 4 38.07 22.15 -51.56
C ARG A 4 36.62 21.76 -51.81
N SER A 5 36.41 20.63 -52.49
CA SER A 5 35.14 19.90 -52.55
C SER A 5 34.86 19.20 -51.22
N THR A 6 33.62 19.24 -50.72
CA THR A 6 33.06 18.21 -49.83
C THR A 6 31.54 18.22 -49.95
N ILE A 7 30.99 17.12 -50.46
CA ILE A 7 29.57 16.79 -50.59
C ILE A 7 29.35 15.50 -49.78
N SER A 8 28.15 15.34 -49.21
CA SER A 8 27.61 14.16 -48.50
C SER A 8 28.06 14.01 -47.03
N ALA A 9 27.23 13.64 -46.06
CA ALA A 9 25.92 13.00 -46.11
C ALA A 9 25.02 13.48 -44.94
N LEU A 10 23.73 13.65 -45.22
CA LEU A 10 22.67 13.78 -44.22
C LEU A 10 22.46 12.40 -43.58
N PHE A 11 22.80 12.23 -42.31
CA PHE A 11 22.29 11.12 -41.50
C PHE A 11 20.99 11.57 -40.84
N LEU A 12 19.84 11.15 -41.40
CA LEU A 12 18.59 11.12 -40.65
C LEU A 12 18.70 9.96 -39.64
N ALA A 13 19.00 10.31 -38.39
CA ALA A 13 18.82 9.40 -37.27
C ALA A 13 17.31 9.37 -36.96
N THR A 14 16.63 8.33 -37.43
CA THR A 14 15.25 8.03 -37.04
C THR A 14 15.27 7.53 -35.60
N THR A 15 15.07 8.44 -34.64
CA THR A 15 14.90 8.08 -33.23
C THR A 15 13.58 7.33 -33.10
N VAL A 16 13.66 6.01 -32.93
CA VAL A 16 12.52 5.19 -32.50
C VAL A 16 12.26 5.55 -31.04
N VAL A 17 11.22 6.34 -30.80
CA VAL A 17 10.67 6.56 -29.46
C VAL A 17 9.86 5.30 -29.13
N THR A 18 10.46 4.35 -28.43
CA THR A 18 9.70 3.36 -27.68
C THR A 18 8.97 4.09 -26.57
N THR A 19 7.69 4.38 -26.79
CA THR A 19 6.76 4.75 -25.74
C THR A 19 6.63 3.55 -24.80
N LEU A 20 7.50 3.49 -23.79
CA LEU A 20 7.15 2.80 -22.56
C LEU A 20 5.88 3.50 -22.06
N ALA A 21 4.76 2.81 -22.14
CA ALA A 21 3.63 3.11 -21.28
C ALA A 21 4.12 2.87 -19.85
N ALA A 22 4.69 3.91 -19.25
CA ALA A 22 4.78 4.02 -17.80
C ALA A 22 3.35 4.30 -17.31
N CYS A 23 2.51 3.26 -17.31
CA CYS A 23 1.35 3.20 -16.44
C CYS A 23 1.88 3.03 -15.01
N GLY A 24 1.45 3.88 -14.09
CA GLY A 24 1.98 3.91 -12.72
C GLY A 24 2.58 5.27 -12.37
N GLY A 25 1.80 6.33 -12.51
CA GLY A 25 2.03 7.52 -11.71
C GLY A 25 1.78 7.15 -10.24
N PRO A 26 2.53 7.69 -9.28
CA PRO A 26 2.41 7.30 -7.89
C PRO A 26 1.01 7.65 -7.39
N GLY A 27 0.18 6.63 -7.13
CA GLY A 27 -1.02 6.77 -6.32
C GLY A 27 -0.58 7.13 -4.91
N SER A 28 -0.42 8.44 -4.65
CA SER A 28 -0.12 8.97 -3.32
C SER A 28 -1.32 8.92 -2.39
N ASP A 29 -2.50 8.75 -2.97
CA ASP A 29 -3.78 8.91 -2.32
C ASP A 29 -4.35 7.53 -1.97
N ALA A 30 -5.20 7.51 -0.96
CA ALA A 30 -5.92 6.31 -0.61
C ALA A 30 -6.90 5.92 -1.72
N VAL A 31 -7.04 4.61 -1.93
CA VAL A 31 -7.93 4.05 -2.94
C VAL A 31 -9.36 4.51 -2.71
N THR A 32 -10.00 5.05 -3.74
CA THR A 32 -11.41 5.42 -3.68
C THR A 32 -12.29 4.18 -3.79
N ALA A 33 -13.57 4.30 -3.40
CA ALA A 33 -14.52 3.21 -3.53
C ALA A 33 -14.66 2.69 -4.98
N ALA A 34 -14.54 3.59 -5.97
CA ALA A 34 -14.62 3.22 -7.39
C ALA A 34 -13.37 2.49 -7.88
N GLU A 35 -12.19 2.86 -7.37
CA GLU A 35 -10.92 2.19 -7.71
C GLU A 35 -10.81 0.83 -7.01
N ALA A 36 -11.37 0.69 -5.81
CA ALA A 36 -11.37 -0.57 -5.06
C ALA A 36 -12.27 -1.66 -5.68
N GLU A 37 -13.32 -1.28 -6.43
CA GLU A 37 -14.33 -2.24 -6.92
C GLU A 37 -13.72 -3.35 -7.79
N ALA A 38 -12.82 -3.01 -8.72
CA ALA A 38 -12.26 -3.99 -9.65
C ALA A 38 -11.33 -5.01 -8.96
N PRO A 39 -10.34 -4.60 -8.14
CA PRO A 39 -9.56 -5.53 -7.31
C PRO A 39 -10.44 -6.38 -6.39
N CYS A 40 -11.39 -5.76 -5.68
CA CYS A 40 -12.31 -6.49 -4.80
C CYS A 40 -13.10 -7.56 -5.55
N ARG A 41 -13.57 -7.26 -6.77
CA ARG A 41 -14.30 -8.22 -7.59
C ARG A 41 -13.43 -9.41 -8.02
N THR A 42 -12.15 -9.18 -8.29
CA THR A 42 -11.18 -10.25 -8.60
C THR A 42 -11.05 -11.22 -7.42
N GLY A 43 -10.82 -10.71 -6.20
CA GLY A 43 -10.71 -11.55 -4.99
C GLY A 43 -12.02 -12.28 -4.66
N CYS A 44 -13.15 -11.57 -4.66
CA CYS A 44 -14.45 -12.15 -4.34
C CYS A 44 -14.91 -13.23 -5.33
N ALA A 45 -14.60 -13.08 -6.63
CA ALA A 45 -14.90 -14.11 -7.62
C ALA A 45 -14.12 -15.41 -7.36
N HIS A 46 -12.88 -15.31 -6.88
CA HIS A 46 -12.10 -16.47 -6.49
C HIS A 46 -12.68 -17.12 -5.23
N GLN A 47 -13.03 -16.33 -4.22
CA GLN A 47 -13.61 -16.84 -2.98
C GLN A 47 -14.93 -17.60 -3.23
N ASP A 48 -15.81 -17.07 -4.07
CA ASP A 48 -17.05 -17.74 -4.51
C ASP A 48 -16.75 -19.07 -5.23
N ALA A 49 -15.74 -19.09 -6.11
CA ALA A 49 -15.34 -20.31 -6.81
C ALA A 49 -14.77 -21.39 -5.87
N CYS A 50 -14.07 -20.98 -4.81
CA CYS A 50 -13.48 -21.88 -3.82
C CYS A 50 -14.45 -22.31 -2.72
N ASN A 51 -15.51 -21.55 -2.48
CA ASN A 51 -16.57 -21.87 -1.54
C ASN A 51 -17.95 -21.65 -2.16
N PRO A 52 -18.36 -22.49 -3.13
CA PRO A 52 -19.61 -22.30 -3.88
C PRO A 52 -20.88 -22.52 -3.04
N ASP A 53 -20.74 -23.15 -1.87
CA ASP A 53 -21.80 -23.28 -0.87
C ASP A 53 -21.84 -22.06 0.09
N GLY A 54 -20.96 -21.07 -0.14
CA GLY A 54 -20.88 -19.82 0.60
C GLY A 54 -22.21 -19.08 0.58
N THR A 55 -22.59 -18.55 1.73
CA THR A 55 -23.87 -17.84 1.89
C THR A 55 -23.85 -16.42 1.31
N GLU A 56 -22.72 -15.97 0.81
CA GLU A 56 -22.49 -14.61 0.35
C GLU A 56 -22.30 -14.55 -1.17
N SER A 57 -23.06 -13.70 -1.85
CA SER A 57 -22.87 -13.45 -3.27
C SER A 57 -21.62 -12.60 -3.51
N VAL A 58 -20.97 -12.78 -4.68
CA VAL A 58 -19.84 -11.94 -5.12
C VAL A 58 -20.09 -10.44 -4.91
N ASP A 59 -21.28 -9.93 -5.24
CA ASP A 59 -21.58 -8.49 -5.08
C ASP A 59 -21.63 -8.02 -3.62
N ALA A 60 -22.03 -8.90 -2.69
CA ALA A 60 -22.03 -8.59 -1.26
C ALA A 60 -20.59 -8.58 -0.71
N CYS A 61 -19.78 -9.56 -1.12
CA CYS A 61 -18.34 -9.59 -0.80
C CYS A 61 -17.62 -8.34 -1.36
N VAL A 62 -17.94 -7.92 -2.58
CA VAL A 62 -17.35 -6.71 -3.17
C VAL A 62 -17.72 -5.47 -2.36
N ALA A 63 -18.98 -5.36 -1.90
CA ALA A 63 -19.40 -4.24 -1.08
C ALA A 63 -18.65 -4.19 0.25
N ASP A 64 -18.47 -5.34 0.92
CA ASP A 64 -17.72 -5.46 2.18
C ASP A 64 -16.23 -5.13 1.99
N CYS A 65 -15.62 -5.65 0.93
CA CYS A 65 -14.23 -5.35 0.57
C CYS A 65 -14.02 -3.85 0.27
N VAL A 66 -14.93 -3.22 -0.47
CA VAL A 66 -14.86 -1.78 -0.76
C VAL A 66 -15.03 -0.95 0.51
N ASP A 67 -15.99 -1.28 1.39
CA ASP A 67 -16.18 -0.60 2.69
C ASP A 67 -14.95 -0.75 3.59
N THR A 68 -14.30 -1.92 3.54
CA THR A 68 -13.14 -2.23 4.36
C THR A 68 -11.89 -1.47 3.93
N PHE A 69 -11.59 -1.39 2.62
CA PHE A 69 -10.28 -0.90 2.16
C PHE A 69 -10.30 0.53 1.60
N ALA A 70 -11.45 1.02 1.13
CA ALA A 70 -11.53 2.35 0.55
C ALA A 70 -11.28 3.45 1.59
N GLY A 71 -10.54 4.47 1.19
CA GLY A 71 -10.27 5.65 2.01
C GLY A 71 -9.01 5.59 2.86
N TRP A 72 -8.35 4.43 2.98
CA TRP A 72 -7.04 4.35 3.66
C TRP A 72 -5.98 3.52 2.95
N MET A 73 -6.36 2.50 2.19
CA MET A 73 -5.41 1.56 1.58
C MET A 73 -4.76 2.13 0.32
N ARG A 74 -3.52 1.71 0.02
CA ARG A 74 -2.83 2.01 -1.23
C ARG A 74 -3.37 1.16 -2.38
N GLU A 75 -3.62 1.77 -3.53
CA GLU A 75 -4.25 1.12 -4.69
C GLU A 75 -3.44 -0.08 -5.23
N ASP A 76 -2.12 0.06 -5.34
CA ASP A 76 -1.20 -1.00 -5.77
C ASP A 76 -1.25 -2.19 -4.80
N ALA A 77 -1.24 -1.93 -3.49
CA ALA A 77 -1.25 -2.96 -2.47
C ALA A 77 -2.59 -3.71 -2.43
N LEU A 78 -3.71 -3.03 -2.67
CA LEU A 78 -5.02 -3.67 -2.84
C LEU A 78 -5.04 -4.56 -4.09
N THR A 79 -4.50 -4.06 -5.20
CA THR A 79 -4.43 -4.82 -6.46
C THR A 79 -3.55 -6.07 -6.30
N GLU A 80 -2.37 -5.94 -5.71
CA GLU A 80 -1.46 -7.07 -5.46
C GLU A 80 -2.07 -8.10 -4.51
N LEU A 81 -2.76 -7.66 -3.46
CA LEU A 81 -3.47 -8.53 -2.54
C LEU A 81 -4.57 -9.33 -3.27
N ALA A 82 -5.41 -8.65 -4.06
CA ALA A 82 -6.49 -9.27 -4.81
C ALA A 82 -5.98 -10.26 -5.87
N ASP A 83 -4.92 -9.89 -6.60
CA ASP A 83 -4.31 -10.76 -7.62
C ASP A 83 -3.64 -11.98 -6.98
N CYS A 84 -2.98 -11.81 -5.83
CA CYS A 84 -2.40 -12.92 -5.09
C CYS A 84 -3.50 -13.87 -4.58
N ALA A 85 -4.56 -13.34 -3.98
CA ALA A 85 -5.69 -14.14 -3.51
C ALA A 85 -6.32 -14.93 -4.67
N ALA A 86 -6.55 -14.29 -5.83
CA ALA A 86 -7.13 -14.95 -6.99
C ALA A 86 -6.24 -16.03 -7.63
N ALA A 87 -4.92 -15.92 -7.47
CA ALA A 87 -3.95 -16.91 -7.94
C ALA A 87 -3.70 -18.05 -6.93
N THR A 88 -4.16 -17.91 -5.68
CA THR A 88 -3.95 -18.87 -4.61
C THR A 88 -4.85 -20.10 -4.82
N ALA A 89 -4.41 -21.28 -4.38
CA ALA A 89 -5.26 -22.48 -4.46
C ALA A 89 -6.33 -22.43 -3.37
N CYS A 90 -7.53 -22.97 -3.63
CA CYS A 90 -8.65 -22.92 -2.69
C CYS A 90 -8.39 -23.52 -1.30
N ASP A 91 -7.37 -24.38 -1.17
CA ASP A 91 -6.96 -25.03 0.08
C ASP A 91 -5.69 -24.40 0.71
N ALA A 92 -5.14 -23.36 0.10
CA ALA A 92 -3.99 -22.62 0.63
C ALA A 92 -4.45 -21.50 1.60
N SER A 93 -3.52 -21.05 2.43
CA SER A 93 -3.77 -19.93 3.35
C SER A 93 -3.59 -18.59 2.63
N ASP A 94 -4.54 -17.68 2.82
CA ASP A 94 -4.49 -16.30 2.34
C ASP A 94 -3.38 -15.48 3.04
N ASP A 95 -2.86 -15.96 4.18
CA ASP A 95 -1.78 -15.30 4.93
C ASP A 95 -0.54 -15.04 4.07
N ALA A 96 -0.29 -15.88 3.06
CA ALA A 96 0.85 -15.71 2.15
C ALA A 96 0.75 -14.40 1.34
N CYS A 97 -0.48 -13.97 1.01
CA CYS A 97 -0.71 -12.75 0.26
C CYS A 97 -0.57 -11.49 1.13
N LEU A 98 -0.82 -11.60 2.43
CA LEU A 98 -0.57 -10.52 3.39
C LEU A 98 0.92 -10.17 3.56
N LEU A 99 1.81 -11.10 3.19
CA LEU A 99 3.26 -10.89 3.29
C LEU A 99 3.89 -10.30 2.02
N ALA A 100 3.09 -10.07 0.97
CA ALA A 100 3.61 -9.63 -0.34
C ALA A 100 3.89 -8.11 -0.42
N CYS A 101 3.39 -7.34 0.52
CA CYS A 101 3.43 -5.88 0.48
C CYS A 101 4.80 -5.30 0.88
N GLU A 102 5.36 -4.44 0.02
CA GLU A 102 6.61 -3.73 0.29
C GLU A 102 6.37 -2.29 0.81
N PRO A 103 7.03 -1.88 1.92
CA PRO A 103 6.95 -0.50 2.41
C PRO A 103 7.61 0.50 1.45
N THR A 104 6.98 1.67 1.26
CA THR A 104 7.62 2.77 0.52
C THR A 104 8.63 3.53 1.39
N SER A 105 9.38 4.47 0.80
CA SER A 105 10.28 5.34 1.57
C SER A 105 9.58 6.16 2.65
N ALA A 106 8.32 6.55 2.45
CA ALA A 106 7.51 7.25 3.45
C ALA A 106 7.27 6.37 4.69
N HIS A 107 6.95 5.10 4.48
CA HIS A 107 6.75 4.12 5.55
C HIS A 107 8.04 3.88 6.35
N VAL A 108 9.17 3.73 5.66
CA VAL A 108 10.47 3.54 6.32
C VAL A 108 10.84 4.77 7.17
N ALA A 109 10.57 5.98 6.67
CA ALA A 109 10.79 7.21 7.42
C ALA A 109 9.86 7.31 8.64
N TYR A 110 8.59 6.95 8.48
CA TYR A 110 7.60 6.88 9.56
C TYR A 110 8.06 5.93 10.66
N GLU A 111 8.41 4.68 10.34
CA GLU A 111 8.80 3.68 11.34
C GLU A 111 9.98 4.17 12.19
N ALA A 112 11.03 4.68 11.53
CA ALA A 112 12.21 5.20 12.20
C ALA A 112 11.87 6.33 13.18
N ARG A 113 10.97 7.23 12.78
CA ARG A 113 10.54 8.35 13.62
C ARG A 113 9.61 7.89 14.75
N CYS A 114 8.66 7.01 14.46
CA CYS A 114 7.73 6.42 15.41
C CYS A 114 8.47 5.73 16.55
N ARG A 115 9.43 4.84 16.24
CA ARG A 115 10.21 4.15 17.27
C ARG A 115 11.09 5.09 18.09
N ALA A 116 11.66 6.13 17.46
CA ALA A 116 12.49 7.11 18.16
C ALA A 116 11.69 7.95 19.17
N VAL A 117 10.45 8.29 18.86
CA VAL A 117 9.59 9.09 19.75
C VAL A 117 8.85 8.22 20.77
N LEU A 118 8.27 7.10 20.33
CA LEU A 118 7.42 6.26 21.17
C LEU A 118 8.20 5.29 22.07
N GLY A 119 9.46 5.01 21.74
CA GLY A 119 10.28 4.04 22.48
C GLY A 119 10.55 4.39 23.94
N GLY A 120 10.24 5.63 24.36
CA GLY A 120 10.36 6.06 25.75
C GLY A 120 9.13 5.79 26.63
N CYS A 121 7.96 5.48 26.05
CA CYS A 121 6.73 5.29 26.81
C CYS A 121 5.88 4.07 26.43
N LEU A 122 6.20 3.37 25.34
CA LEU A 122 5.54 2.13 24.94
C LEU A 122 6.46 0.92 25.12
N ASP A 123 5.87 -0.24 25.38
CA ASP A 123 6.63 -1.49 25.37
C ASP A 123 6.93 -2.00 23.95
N ALA A 124 7.73 -3.06 23.84
CA ALA A 124 8.14 -3.59 22.55
C ALA A 124 6.97 -4.11 21.69
N THR A 125 5.92 -4.63 22.32
CA THR A 125 4.73 -5.14 21.63
C THR A 125 3.88 -3.99 21.11
N GLU A 126 3.63 -2.99 21.95
CA GLU A 126 2.89 -1.78 21.57
C GLU A 126 3.60 -0.99 20.46
N LEU A 127 4.94 -0.94 20.50
CA LEU A 127 5.75 -0.35 19.44
C LEU A 127 5.65 -1.12 18.13
N ALA A 128 5.63 -2.45 18.17
CA ALA A 128 5.47 -3.25 16.97
C ALA A 128 4.12 -2.98 16.31
N VAL A 129 3.03 -2.96 17.09
CA VAL A 129 1.68 -2.67 16.57
C VAL A 129 1.61 -1.28 15.92
N ARG A 130 2.20 -0.26 16.54
CA ARG A 130 2.08 1.13 16.06
C ARG A 130 3.11 1.56 15.02
N CYS A 131 4.30 0.98 15.03
CA CYS A 131 5.43 1.46 14.22
C CYS A 131 5.87 0.49 13.12
N GLU A 132 5.58 -0.81 13.24
CA GLU A 132 6.04 -1.79 12.25
C GLU A 132 5.35 -1.56 10.91
N VAL A 133 6.15 -1.37 9.87
CA VAL A 133 5.64 -1.23 8.50
C VAL A 133 5.82 -2.48 7.67
N THR A 134 6.66 -3.43 8.11
CA THR A 134 6.84 -4.69 7.37
C THR A 134 5.87 -5.76 7.89
N PRO A 135 5.11 -6.45 7.02
CA PRO A 135 4.27 -7.58 7.42
C PRO A 135 5.05 -8.64 8.22
N MET A 136 4.53 -9.03 9.39
CA MET A 136 5.10 -10.10 10.22
C MET A 136 4.10 -11.24 10.43
N PRO A 137 4.54 -12.51 10.47
CA PRO A 137 3.64 -13.65 10.57
C PRO A 137 2.96 -13.87 11.95
N SER A 138 3.32 -13.14 13.02
CA SER A 138 2.58 -13.06 14.31
C SER A 138 3.30 -12.11 15.31
N PRO A 139 2.65 -11.51 16.34
CA PRO A 139 1.40 -11.93 16.98
C PRO A 139 0.25 -10.92 16.80
N ALA A 140 -0.72 -11.29 15.95
CA ALA A 140 -1.93 -10.55 15.58
C ALA A 140 -1.70 -9.19 14.90
N ASP A 141 -1.08 -9.24 13.70
CA ASP A 141 -1.21 -8.26 12.60
C ASP A 141 -0.28 -7.02 12.58
N ALA A 142 0.86 -7.06 13.28
CA ALA A 142 1.90 -6.05 13.07
C ALA A 142 2.48 -6.11 11.64
N GLY A 143 2.45 -4.96 10.94
CA GLY A 143 2.91 -4.80 9.56
C GLY A 143 1.85 -4.42 8.53
N PHE A 144 0.59 -4.19 8.95
CA PHE A 144 -0.46 -3.62 8.10
C PHE A 144 -0.12 -2.24 7.53
N LEU A 145 0.80 -1.51 8.16
CA LEU A 145 1.10 -0.15 7.73
C LEU A 145 1.67 -0.05 6.32
N CYS A 146 2.32 -1.09 5.76
CA CYS A 146 2.74 -1.02 4.35
C CYS A 146 1.55 -0.88 3.38
N TYR A 147 0.35 -1.28 3.77
CA TYR A 147 -0.86 -1.17 2.96
C TYR A 147 -1.49 0.23 3.04
N VAL A 148 -1.08 1.06 4.00
CA VAL A 148 -1.64 2.40 4.20
C VAL A 148 -1.14 3.34 3.10
N ALA A 149 -2.02 4.23 2.65
CA ALA A 149 -1.66 5.22 1.64
C ALA A 149 -0.56 6.17 2.14
N PRO A 150 0.42 6.54 1.30
CA PRO A 150 1.53 7.42 1.71
C PRO A 150 1.08 8.74 2.33
N ALA A 151 0.00 9.37 1.84
CA ALA A 151 -0.53 10.60 2.41
C ALA A 151 -0.97 10.44 3.89
N ILE A 152 -1.52 9.29 4.26
CA ILE A 152 -1.92 9.02 5.65
C ILE A 152 -0.68 8.73 6.50
N ILE A 153 0.32 8.03 5.97
CA ILE A 153 1.60 7.84 6.65
C ILE A 153 2.30 9.19 6.92
N GLU A 154 2.22 10.14 5.99
CA GLU A 154 2.72 11.51 6.20
C GLU A 154 1.95 12.23 7.30
N GLU A 155 0.62 12.06 7.36
CA GLU A 155 -0.22 12.57 8.45
C GLU A 155 0.20 11.97 9.81
N MET A 156 0.37 10.65 9.87
CA MET A 156 0.86 9.94 11.06
C MET A 156 2.25 10.41 11.47
N THR A 157 3.13 10.65 10.50
CA THR A 157 4.48 11.16 10.74
C THR A 157 4.45 12.57 11.36
N ALA A 158 3.46 13.39 11.02
CA ALA A 158 3.31 14.73 11.56
C ALA A 158 3.03 14.76 13.07
N CYS A 159 2.55 13.65 13.66
CA CYS A 159 2.43 13.50 15.12
C CYS A 159 3.77 13.58 15.85
N PHE A 160 4.89 13.38 15.15
CA PHE A 160 6.23 13.35 15.72
C PHE A 160 7.01 14.64 15.52
N GLY A 161 6.34 15.79 15.62
CA GLY A 161 6.95 17.12 15.53
C GLY A 161 8.12 17.32 16.51
N ASP A 162 8.85 18.41 16.34
CA ASP A 162 10.02 18.71 17.19
C ASP A 162 9.63 18.82 18.67
N GLY A 163 10.23 17.96 19.50
CA GLY A 163 9.98 17.93 20.94
C GLY A 163 8.63 17.34 21.34
N ALA A 164 7.92 16.64 20.44
CA ALA A 164 6.68 15.95 20.77
C ALA A 164 6.86 15.01 21.97
N ALA A 165 5.99 15.14 22.97
CA ALA A 165 5.95 14.21 24.09
C ALA A 165 5.40 12.86 23.62
N CYS A 166 5.96 11.77 24.15
CA CYS A 166 5.63 10.41 23.74
C CYS A 166 4.12 10.10 23.86
N THR A 167 3.47 10.54 24.94
CA THR A 167 2.04 10.35 25.16
C THR A 167 1.17 11.15 24.18
N ASP A 168 1.60 12.35 23.82
CA ASP A 168 0.85 13.22 22.90
C ASP A 168 0.97 12.69 21.46
N ALA A 169 2.16 12.20 21.10
CA ALA A 169 2.39 11.53 19.83
C ALA A 169 1.54 10.25 19.70
N ALA A 170 1.49 9.41 20.75
CA ALA A 170 0.67 8.21 20.75
C ALA A 170 -0.84 8.54 20.58
N ALA A 171 -1.34 9.52 21.33
CA ALA A 171 -2.75 9.95 21.22
C ALA A 171 -3.07 10.53 19.82
N CYS A 172 -2.13 11.26 19.23
CA CYS A 172 -2.28 11.77 17.86
C CYS A 172 -2.37 10.65 16.83
N LEU A 173 -1.55 9.59 16.95
CA LEU A 173 -1.64 8.43 16.06
C LEU A 173 -2.99 7.70 16.20
N ASP A 174 -3.43 7.46 17.43
CA ASP A 174 -4.70 6.80 17.70
C ASP A 174 -5.88 7.60 17.10
N GLU A 175 -5.82 8.94 17.10
CA GLU A 175 -6.81 9.80 16.44
C GLU A 175 -6.81 9.64 14.92
N ILE A 176 -5.63 9.64 14.27
CA ILE A 176 -5.52 9.50 12.81
C ILE A 176 -6.02 8.13 12.37
N VAL A 177 -5.61 7.07 13.08
CA VAL A 177 -6.01 5.69 12.80
C VAL A 177 -7.52 5.53 12.95
N GLY A 178 -8.10 6.06 14.04
CA GLY A 178 -9.55 6.05 14.26
C GLY A 178 -10.33 6.86 13.21
N ARG A 179 -9.74 7.95 12.68
CA ARG A 179 -10.36 8.78 11.64
C ARG A 179 -10.42 8.08 10.28
N HIS A 180 -9.39 7.31 9.95
CA HIS A 180 -9.29 6.57 8.69
C HIS A 180 -9.85 5.14 8.78
N GLY A 181 -10.30 4.70 9.96
CA GLY A 181 -10.84 3.35 10.15
C GLY A 181 -9.81 2.24 10.01
N ILE A 182 -8.52 2.56 10.19
CA ILE A 182 -7.44 1.59 10.09
C ILE A 182 -7.51 0.67 11.32
N ALA A 183 -7.65 -0.64 11.10
CA ALA A 183 -7.58 -1.62 12.18
C ALA A 183 -6.11 -2.00 12.41
N PHE A 184 -5.65 -1.91 13.67
CA PHE A 184 -4.37 -2.43 14.16
C PHE A 184 -4.54 -3.75 14.88
#